data_AF-A0A7S0L8J4-F1
#
_entry.id   AF-A0A7S0L8J4-F1
#
_cell.length_a   1.000
_cell.length_b   1.000
_cell.length_c   1.000
_cell.angle_alpha   90.00
_cell.angle_beta   90.00
_cell.angle_gamma   90.00
#
_symmetry.space_group_name_H-M   'P 1'
#
loop_
_entity.id
_entity.type
_entity.pdbx_description
1 polymer ?
#
loop_
_entity_poly.entity_id
_entity_poly.type
_entity_poly.pdbx_seq_one_letter_code
_entity_poly.pdbx_strand_id
1 'polypeptide(L)'
;DCISAFLALLATSFASAGSIGGGGLLVPLFVLVSHLGRFAIPLSKATIMGGAVANAFLRWPARHPTADRPLIAFDVAVMLEPTTLIGTVIGVTLNTVMPSWLITITLVLLLGYTARKTLIKALATWAKENGTSIEVATGSAPRLLRQLSRSSRLSSKDAELAVA
;
A
#
# COMPACT_ATOMS: atom_id res chain seq x y z
N ASP A 1 19.79 19.68 10.47
CA ASP A 1 18.67 19.97 9.56
C ASP A 1 18.86 19.47 8.13
N CYS A 2 19.91 19.86 7.39
CA CYS A 2 20.11 19.38 6.02
C CYS A 2 20.39 17.87 5.93
N ILE A 3 21.18 17.33 6.86
CA ILE A 3 21.50 15.89 6.92
C ILE A 3 20.25 15.06 7.25
N SER A 4 19.42 15.53 8.19
CA SER A 4 18.16 14.89 8.54
C SER A 4 17.13 14.96 7.41
N ALA A 5 17.07 16.08 6.69
CA ALA A 5 16.21 16.22 5.51
C ALA A 5 16.67 15.28 4.38
N PHE A 6 17.97 15.17 4.14
CA PHE A 6 18.52 14.26 3.14
C PHE A 6 18.26 12.78 3.48
N LEU A 7 18.50 12.38 4.74
CA LEU A 7 18.18 11.03 5.22
C LEU A 7 16.68 10.72 5.16
N ALA A 8 15.83 11.68 5.52
CA ALA A 8 14.38 11.54 5.45
C ALA A 8 13.88 11.44 4.00
N LEU A 9 14.48 12.19 3.07
CA LEU A 9 14.21 12.10 1.64
C LEU A 9 14.58 10.72 1.08
N LEU A 10 15.77 10.22 1.40
CA LEU A 10 16.20 8.88 0.98
C LEU A 10 15.25 7.82 1.56
N ALA A 11 14.97 7.86 2.86
CA ALA A 11 14.11 6.88 3.49
C ALA A 11 12.67 6.90 2.94
N THR A 12 12.11 8.08 2.70
CA THR A 12 10.77 8.24 2.10
C THR A 12 10.73 7.74 0.66
N SER A 13 11.82 7.93 -0.09
CA SER A 13 11.96 7.44 -1.47
C SER A 13 11.94 5.92 -1.53
N PHE A 14 12.71 5.25 -0.66
CA PHE A 14 12.69 3.78 -0.53
C PHE A 14 11.34 3.26 -0.01
N ALA A 15 10.72 3.95 0.94
CA ALA A 15 9.41 3.57 1.47
C ALA A 15 8.30 3.68 0.42
N SER A 16 8.39 4.65 -0.50
CA SER A 16 7.44 4.83 -1.60
C SER A 16 7.56 3.72 -2.65
N ALA A 17 8.78 3.23 -2.93
CA ALA A 17 9.00 2.08 -3.80
C ALA A 17 8.36 0.79 -3.25
N GLY A 18 8.25 0.67 -1.91
CA GLY A 18 7.71 -0.50 -1.21
C GLY A 18 6.17 -0.56 -1.06
N SER A 19 5.41 0.42 -1.59
CA SER A 19 3.93 0.41 -1.59
C SER A 19 3.21 0.42 -0.22
N ILE A 20 3.79 1.06 0.80
CA ILE A 20 3.19 1.15 2.16
C ILE A 20 2.55 2.51 2.47
N GLY A 21 2.78 3.54 1.64
CA GLY A 21 2.21 4.87 1.87
C GLY A 21 2.73 5.48 3.18
N GLY A 22 4.04 5.79 3.21
CA GLY A 22 4.84 6.62 4.13
C GLY A 22 4.50 6.78 5.63
N GLY A 23 3.23 6.86 6.04
CA GLY A 23 2.80 7.31 7.36
C GLY A 23 3.15 6.39 8.53
N GLY A 24 3.21 5.07 8.31
CA GLY A 24 3.59 4.12 9.37
C GLY A 24 5.09 4.16 9.72
N LEU A 25 5.94 4.56 8.77
CA LEU A 25 7.40 4.60 8.92
C LEU A 25 7.92 6.00 9.25
N LEU A 26 7.23 7.05 8.82
CA LEU A 26 7.68 8.42 9.01
C LEU A 26 7.78 8.81 10.50
N VAL A 27 6.80 8.40 11.32
CA VAL A 27 6.77 8.74 12.76
C VAL A 27 7.99 8.19 13.52
N PRO A 28 8.30 6.89 13.47
CA PRO A 28 9.50 6.37 14.13
C PRO A 28 10.79 6.90 13.50
N LEU A 29 10.81 7.18 12.18
CA LEU A 29 11.97 7.75 11.51
C LEU A 29 12.28 9.17 11.96
N PHE A 30 11.28 10.04 12.11
CA PHE A 30 11.49 11.41 12.61
C PHE A 30 11.89 11.45 14.09
N VAL A 31 11.39 10.52 14.92
CA VAL A 31 11.83 10.39 16.33
C VAL A 31 13.29 9.97 16.41
N LEU A 32 13.75 9.07 15.53
CA LEU A 32 15.12 8.53 15.56
C LEU A 32 16.15 9.47 14.90
N VAL A 33 15.76 10.20 13.86
CA VAL A 33 16.67 11.04 13.06
C VAL A 33 16.76 12.48 13.58
N SER A 34 15.67 13.05 14.10
CA SER A 34 15.59 14.50 14.33
C SER A 34 15.70 14.94 15.79
N HIS A 35 15.61 14.05 16.79
CA HIS A 35 15.56 14.40 18.24
C HIS A 35 14.55 15.51 18.62
N LEU A 36 13.72 15.97 17.69
CA LEU A 36 12.74 17.04 17.80
C LEU A 36 11.44 16.45 18.32
N GLY A 37 11.46 16.05 19.61
CA GLY A 37 10.44 15.19 20.22
C GLY A 37 8.98 15.64 19.99
N ARG A 38 8.67 16.94 20.13
CA ARG A 38 7.29 17.45 20.05
C ARG A 38 6.85 17.88 18.63
N PHE A 39 7.80 18.16 17.73
CA PHE A 39 7.51 18.65 16.37
C PHE A 39 7.54 17.56 15.29
N ALA A 40 8.04 16.36 15.62
CA ALA A 40 8.11 15.22 14.70
C ALA A 40 6.74 14.78 14.15
N ILE A 41 5.71 14.74 15.00
CA ILE A 41 4.36 14.28 14.64
C ILE A 41 3.68 15.22 13.63
N PRO A 42 3.60 16.56 13.86
CA PRO A 42 3.00 17.46 12.89
C PRO A 42 3.80 17.55 11.58
N LEU A 43 5.14 17.52 11.64
CA LEU A 43 5.99 17.50 10.44
C LEU A 43 5.77 16.26 9.58
N SER A 44 5.56 15.10 10.21
CA SER A 44 5.25 13.86 9.50
C SER A 44 3.93 13.96 8.73
N LYS A 45 2.88 14.46 9.38
CA LYS A 45 1.58 14.68 8.74
C LYS A 45 1.67 15.66 7.58
N ALA A 46 2.44 16.75 7.74
CA ALA A 46 2.65 17.74 6.68
C ALA A 46 3.37 17.15 5.47
N THR A 47 4.41 16.32 5.70
CA THR A 47 5.17 15.65 4.64
C THR A 47 4.30 14.66 3.86
N ILE A 48 3.48 13.86 4.56
CA ILE A 48 2.56 12.89 3.94
C ILE A 48 1.53 13.63 3.09
N MET A 49 0.93 14.69 3.63
CA MET A 49 -0.03 15.52 2.91
C MET A 49 0.60 16.18 1.67
N GLY A 50 1.80 16.74 1.81
CA GLY A 50 2.55 17.31 0.68
C GLY A 50 2.82 16.28 -0.43
N GLY A 51 3.22 15.05 -0.07
CA GLY A 51 3.41 13.95 -1.02
C GLY A 51 2.11 13.51 -1.71
N ALA A 52 1.00 13.48 -0.99
CA ALA A 52 -0.31 13.16 -1.57
C ALA A 52 -0.78 14.25 -2.55
N VAL A 53 -0.64 15.52 -2.17
CA VAL A 53 -0.98 16.68 -3.00
C VAL A 53 -0.12 16.73 -4.26
N ALA A 54 1.20 16.54 -4.14
CA ALA A 54 2.11 16.49 -5.29
C ALA A 54 1.72 15.37 -6.27
N ASN A 55 1.42 14.18 -5.77
CA ASN A 55 0.95 13.07 -6.60
C ASN A 55 -0.40 13.37 -7.27
N ALA A 56 -1.32 14.02 -6.56
CA ALA A 56 -2.60 14.43 -7.12
C ALA A 56 -2.42 15.48 -8.24
N PHE A 57 -1.54 16.46 -8.05
CA PHE A 57 -1.20 17.45 -9.08
C PHE A 57 -0.57 16.81 -10.33
N LEU A 58 0.37 15.89 -10.15
CA LEU A 58 1.01 15.18 -11.27
C LEU A 58 0.02 14.30 -12.05
N ARG A 59 -1.02 13.79 -11.38
CA ARG A 59 -2.08 12.96 -11.98
C ARG A 59 -3.31 13.74 -12.43
N TRP A 60 -3.40 15.03 -12.11
CA TRP A 60 -4.52 15.90 -12.46
C TRP A 60 -4.77 16.03 -13.98
N PRO A 61 -3.74 16.21 -14.83
CA PRO A 61 -3.95 16.26 -16.28
C PRO A 61 -4.09 14.88 -16.94
N ALA A 62 -3.95 13.77 -16.19
CA ALA A 62 -4.01 12.43 -16.75
C ALA A 62 -5.46 12.02 -17.02
N ARG A 63 -5.84 11.98 -18.31
CA ARG A 63 -7.14 11.47 -18.80
C ARG A 63 -7.05 9.99 -19.14
N HIS A 64 -8.17 9.28 -18.99
CA HIS A 64 -8.27 7.87 -19.34
C HIS A 64 -8.21 7.71 -20.88
N PRO A 65 -7.39 6.79 -21.42
CA PRO A 65 -7.16 6.65 -22.88
C PRO A 65 -8.34 6.08 -23.68
N THR A 66 -9.53 5.95 -23.09
CA THR A 66 -10.68 5.21 -23.68
C THR A 66 -12.05 5.74 -23.26
N ALA A 67 -12.14 6.62 -22.26
CA ALA A 67 -13.39 7.24 -21.81
C ALA A 67 -13.05 8.63 -21.26
N ASP A 68 -13.91 9.64 -21.48
CA ASP A 68 -13.67 11.02 -21.01
C ASP A 68 -13.99 11.16 -19.52
N ARG A 69 -13.31 10.33 -18.70
CA ARG A 69 -13.38 10.30 -17.25
C ARG A 69 -12.00 10.58 -16.66
N PRO A 70 -11.91 11.30 -15.53
CA PRO A 70 -10.65 11.44 -14.81
C PRO A 70 -10.10 10.05 -14.45
N LEU A 71 -8.78 9.89 -14.50
CA LEU A 71 -8.10 8.64 -14.14
C LEU A 71 -8.33 8.28 -12.64
N ILE A 72 -8.73 9.27 -11.84
CA ILE A 72 -9.08 9.14 -10.42
C ILE A 72 -10.55 8.72 -10.31
N ALA A 73 -10.80 7.58 -9.65
CA ALA A 73 -12.14 7.14 -9.28
C ALA A 73 -12.65 7.94 -8.08
N PHE A 74 -13.11 9.17 -8.32
CA PHE A 74 -13.60 10.09 -7.28
C PHE A 74 -14.77 9.51 -6.47
N ASP A 75 -15.62 8.69 -7.10
CA ASP A 75 -16.73 8.01 -6.41
C ASP A 75 -16.24 7.09 -5.27
N VAL A 76 -15.18 6.31 -5.54
CA VAL A 76 -14.56 5.43 -4.54
C VAL A 76 -13.80 6.24 -3.49
N ALA A 77 -13.16 7.34 -3.89
CA ALA A 77 -12.46 8.23 -2.96
C ALA A 77 -13.42 8.87 -1.95
N VAL A 78 -14.58 9.36 -2.41
CA VAL A 78 -15.61 9.97 -1.56
C VAL A 78 -16.25 8.94 -0.62
N MET A 79 -16.32 7.65 -0.99
CA MET A 79 -16.75 6.59 -0.06
C MET A 79 -15.67 6.21 0.97
N LEU A 80 -14.39 6.27 0.58
CA LEU A 80 -13.26 5.93 1.45
C LEU A 80 -12.87 7.05 2.41
N GLU A 81 -13.08 8.31 2.05
CA GLU A 81 -12.77 9.47 2.88
C GLU A 81 -13.51 9.46 4.24
N PRO A 82 -14.85 9.30 4.32
CA PRO A 82 -15.55 9.31 5.60
C PRO A 82 -15.22 8.08 6.45
N THR A 83 -15.03 6.91 5.83
CA THR A 83 -14.69 5.68 6.55
C THR A 83 -13.30 5.76 7.16
N THR A 84 -12.34 6.34 6.43
CA THR A 84 -11.00 6.61 6.97
C THR A 84 -11.03 7.69 8.04
N LEU A 85 -11.81 8.77 7.87
CA LEU A 85 -11.96 9.83 8.87
C LEU A 85 -12.48 9.28 10.20
N ILE A 86 -13.56 8.49 10.18
CA ILE A 86 -14.14 7.85 11.37
C ILE A 86 -13.10 6.97 12.06
N GLY A 87 -12.38 6.13 11.30
CA GLY A 87 -11.31 5.29 11.84
C GLY A 87 -10.18 6.11 12.50
N THR A 88 -9.77 7.22 11.88
CA THR A 88 -8.73 8.09 12.45
C THR A 88 -9.19 8.80 13.71
N VAL A 89 -10.43 9.28 13.79
CA VAL A 89 -10.98 9.95 14.98
C VAL A 89 -11.02 8.99 16.17
N ILE A 90 -11.52 7.78 15.96
CA ILE A 90 -11.55 6.73 17.00
C ILE A 90 -10.11 6.37 17.41
N GLY A 91 -9.22 6.16 16.45
CA GLY A 91 -7.83 5.80 16.71
C GLY A 91 -7.04 6.88 17.47
N VAL A 92 -7.22 8.16 17.14
CA VAL A 92 -6.58 9.28 17.84
C VAL A 92 -7.14 9.45 19.25
N THR A 93 -8.46 9.30 19.42
CA THR A 93 -9.09 9.35 20.75
C THR A 93 -8.56 8.23 21.64
N LEU A 94 -8.41 7.03 21.09
CA LEU A 94 -7.79 5.90 21.80
C LEU A 94 -6.30 6.16 22.10
N ASN A 95 -5.58 6.81 21.18
CA ASN A 95 -4.18 7.19 21.36
C ASN A 95 -3.99 8.15 22.55
N THR A 96 -4.89 9.11 22.75
CA THR A 96 -4.80 10.06 23.87
C THR A 96 -5.07 9.44 25.24
N VAL A 97 -5.82 8.34 25.31
CA VAL A 97 -6.16 7.65 26.56
C VAL A 97 -5.10 6.62 26.95
N MET A 98 -4.37 6.07 25.96
CA MET A 98 -3.36 5.04 26.17
C MET A 98 -1.97 5.63 26.46
N PRO A 99 -1.15 4.95 27.28
CA PRO A 99 0.20 5.42 27.58
C PRO A 99 1.16 5.23 26.39
N SER A 100 2.14 6.15 26.23
CA SER A 100 3.03 6.25 25.07
C SER A 100 3.79 4.96 24.71
N TRP A 101 4.13 4.14 25.70
CA TRP A 101 4.84 2.88 25.48
C TRP A 101 3.97 1.86 24.72
N LEU A 102 2.67 1.82 25.00
CA LEU A 102 1.73 0.90 24.35
C LEU A 102 1.57 1.21 22.86
N ILE A 103 1.55 2.51 22.52
CA ILE A 103 1.46 3.00 21.14
C ILE A 103 2.69 2.56 20.35
N THR A 104 3.89 2.72 20.93
CA THR A 104 5.15 2.33 20.29
C THR A 104 5.24 0.81 20.10
N ILE A 105 4.84 0.00 21.08
CA ILE A 105 4.82 -1.47 20.94
C ILE A 105 3.83 -1.89 19.85
N THR A 106 2.63 -1.33 19.85
CA THR A 106 1.61 -1.62 18.83
C THR A 106 2.11 -1.27 17.43
N LEU A 107 2.81 -0.14 17.29
CA LEU A 107 3.41 0.29 16.04
C LEU A 107 4.50 -0.68 15.58
N VAL A 108 5.42 -1.08 16.47
CA VAL A 108 6.49 -2.03 16.14
C VAL A 108 5.93 -3.39 15.73
N LEU A 109 4.92 -3.90 16.44
CA LEU A 109 4.24 -5.15 16.08
C LEU A 109 3.53 -5.06 14.73
N LEU A 110 2.84 -3.95 14.47
CA LEU A 110 2.13 -3.73 13.21
C LEU A 110 3.11 -3.63 12.03
N LEU A 111 4.22 -2.90 12.20
CA LEU A 111 5.27 -2.79 11.19
C LEU A 111 5.95 -4.14 10.96
N GLY A 112 6.27 -4.88 12.03
CA GLY A 112 6.87 -6.21 11.93
C GLY A 112 5.96 -7.22 11.23
N TYR A 113 4.66 -7.23 11.55
CA TYR A 113 3.67 -8.07 10.89
C TYR A 113 3.52 -7.71 9.41
N THR A 114 3.40 -6.41 9.11
CA THR A 114 3.30 -5.91 7.74
C THR A 114 4.55 -6.26 6.94
N ALA A 115 5.74 -6.05 7.51
CA ALA A 115 7.01 -6.38 6.87
C ALA A 115 7.10 -7.88 6.55
N ARG A 116 6.78 -8.76 7.50
CA ARG A 116 6.75 -10.21 7.27
C ARG A 116 5.77 -10.58 6.15
N LYS A 117 4.56 -10.04 6.20
CA LYS A 117 3.53 -10.30 5.17
C LYS A 117 3.97 -9.82 3.79
N THR A 118 4.59 -8.65 3.71
CA THR A 118 5.12 -8.08 2.46
C THR A 118 6.30 -8.88 1.93
N LEU A 119 7.23 -9.31 2.79
CA LEU A 119 8.38 -10.14 2.40
C LEU A 119 7.93 -11.51 1.85
N ILE A 120 6.95 -12.16 2.49
CA ILE A 120 6.41 -13.43 1.98
C ILE A 120 5.78 -13.23 0.61
N LYS A 121 5.00 -12.15 0.42
CA LYS A 121 4.41 -11.82 -0.89
C LYS A 121 5.47 -11.48 -1.93
N ALA A 122 6.51 -10.75 -1.54
CA ALA A 122 7.61 -10.39 -2.44
C ALA A 122 8.38 -11.63 -2.90
N LEU A 123 8.72 -12.52 -1.97
CA LEU A 123 9.37 -13.81 -2.28
C LEU A 123 8.47 -14.71 -3.13
N ALA A 124 7.16 -14.77 -2.84
CA ALA A 124 6.21 -15.53 -3.65
C ALA A 124 6.07 -14.97 -5.08
N THR A 125 6.14 -13.64 -5.24
CA THR A 125 6.11 -12.99 -6.55
C THR A 125 7.40 -13.25 -7.31
N TRP A 126 8.54 -13.15 -6.64
CA TRP A 126 9.87 -13.44 -7.21
C TRP A 126 10.02 -14.91 -7.63
N ALA A 127 9.52 -15.86 -6.82
CA ALA A 127 9.50 -17.28 -7.18
C ALA A 127 8.61 -17.57 -8.40
N LYS A 128 7.50 -16.83 -8.52
CA LYS A 128 6.59 -16.90 -9.68
C LYS A 128 7.22 -16.32 -10.96
N GLU A 129 8.05 -15.29 -10.84
CA GLU A 129 8.79 -14.68 -11.96
C GLU A 129 9.96 -15.56 -12.43
N ASN A 130 10.61 -16.29 -11.53
CA ASN A 130 11.73 -17.20 -11.85
C ASN A 130 11.31 -18.64 -12.20
N GLY A 131 10.02 -18.90 -12.42
CA GLY A 131 9.54 -20.19 -12.91
C GLY A 131 9.69 -21.39 -11.96
N THR A 132 10.03 -21.16 -10.68
CA THR A 132 10.06 -22.23 -9.68
C THR A 132 8.68 -22.27 -9.02
N SER A 133 7.79 -23.11 -9.55
CA SER A 133 6.48 -23.39 -8.98
C SER A 133 6.61 -24.08 -7.61
N ILE A 134 7.00 -23.33 -6.58
CA ILE A 134 6.71 -23.73 -5.21
C ILE A 134 5.29 -23.24 -4.93
N GLU A 135 4.38 -24.18 -5.10
CA GLU A 135 3.01 -24.16 -4.61
C GLU A 135 3.00 -23.83 -3.11
N VAL A 136 2.88 -22.55 -2.75
CA VAL A 136 2.63 -22.15 -1.36
C VAL A 136 1.22 -21.62 -1.25
N ALA A 137 0.37 -22.51 -0.77
CA ALA A 137 -0.97 -22.30 -0.26
C ALA A 137 -1.09 -21.04 0.61
N THR A 138 -1.69 -19.97 0.07
CA THR A 138 -2.45 -19.02 0.90
C THR A 138 -3.60 -18.40 0.10
N GLY A 139 -4.71 -19.13 0.04
CA GLY A 139 -6.05 -18.55 0.21
C GLY A 139 -6.67 -17.66 -0.88
N SER A 140 -6.15 -17.54 -2.10
CA SER A 140 -6.86 -16.80 -3.18
C SER A 140 -6.69 -17.33 -4.61
N ALA A 141 -5.99 -18.45 -4.80
CA ALA A 141 -5.80 -19.04 -6.13
C ALA A 141 -6.67 -20.30 -6.40
N PRO A 142 -8.02 -20.21 -6.40
CA PRO A 142 -8.80 -21.23 -7.12
C PRO A 142 -9.80 -20.68 -8.16
N ARG A 143 -9.93 -19.36 -8.35
CA ARG A 143 -10.93 -18.82 -9.30
C ARG A 143 -10.38 -18.58 -10.71
N LEU A 144 -9.24 -17.89 -10.84
CA LEU A 144 -8.67 -17.56 -12.16
C LEU A 144 -8.16 -18.79 -12.91
N LEU A 145 -7.49 -19.73 -12.24
CA LEU A 145 -7.01 -20.97 -12.87
C LEU A 145 -8.16 -21.90 -13.30
N ARG A 146 -9.27 -21.95 -12.53
CA ARG A 146 -10.49 -22.67 -12.97
C ARG A 146 -11.16 -22.00 -14.17
N GLN A 147 -11.15 -20.67 -14.24
CA GLN A 147 -11.73 -19.94 -15.38
C GLN A 147 -10.90 -20.13 -16.65
N LEU A 148 -9.58 -20.05 -16.57
CA LEU A 148 -8.70 -20.28 -17.72
C LEU A 148 -8.78 -21.75 -18.19
N SER A 149 -8.83 -22.70 -17.26
CA SER A 149 -9.01 -24.13 -17.57
C SER A 149 -10.38 -24.46 -18.19
N ARG A 150 -11.44 -23.70 -17.85
CA ARG A 150 -12.75 -23.83 -18.49
C ARG A 150 -12.77 -23.18 -19.87
N SER A 151 -12.16 -22.01 -20.01
CA SER A 151 -12.09 -21.28 -21.28
C SER A 151 -11.31 -22.05 -22.34
N SER A 152 -10.18 -22.66 -21.97
CA SER A 152 -9.38 -23.47 -22.91
C SER A 152 -10.08 -24.76 -23.32
N ARG A 153 -10.82 -25.41 -22.40
CA ARG A 153 -11.60 -26.61 -22.71
C ARG A 153 -12.81 -26.35 -23.60
N LEU A 154 -13.43 -25.17 -23.51
CA LEU A 154 -14.52 -24.78 -24.41
C LEU A 154 -13.97 -24.54 -25.83
N SER A 155 -12.88 -23.77 -25.95
CA SER A 155 -12.25 -23.50 -27.24
C SER A 155 -11.76 -24.77 -27.97
N SER A 156 -11.36 -25.82 -27.24
CA SER A 156 -10.94 -27.10 -27.85
C SER A 156 -12.13 -27.92 -28.36
N LYS A 157 -13.27 -27.90 -27.67
CA LYS A 157 -14.46 -28.64 -28.11
C LYS A 157 -15.15 -27.97 -29.30
N ASP A 158 -15.15 -26.65 -29.32
CA ASP A 158 -15.68 -25.88 -30.44
C ASP A 158 -14.83 -26.10 -31.71
N ALA A 159 -13.52 -26.34 -31.55
CA ALA A 159 -12.64 -26.71 -32.65
C ALA A 159 -12.84 -28.15 -33.15
N GLU A 160 -13.12 -29.12 -32.28
CA GLU A 160 -13.45 -30.50 -32.70
C GLU A 160 -14.82 -30.59 -33.38
N LEU A 161 -15.82 -29.80 -32.94
CA LEU A 161 -17.16 -29.79 -33.54
C LEU A 161 -17.22 -29.09 -34.90
N ALA A 162 -16.26 -28.22 -35.23
CA ALA A 162 -16.19 -27.56 -36.54
C ALA A 162 -15.48 -28.41 -37.61
N VAL A 163 -14.85 -29.53 -37.23
CA VAL A 163 -14.06 -30.40 -38.11
C VAL A 163 -14.73 -31.76 -38.37
N ALA A 164 -15.79 -32.09 -37.63
CA ALA A 164 -16.64 -33.28 -37.83
C ALA A 164 -17.90 -32.94 -38.63
#